data_AF-X1QSJ7-F1
#
_entry.id   AF-X1QSJ7-F1
#
_cell.length_a   1.000
_cell.length_b   1.000
_cell.length_c   1.000
_cell.angle_alpha   90.00
_cell.angle_beta   90.00
_cell.angle_gamma   90.00
#
_symmetry.space_group_name_H-M   'P 1'
#
loop_
_entity.id
_entity.type
_entity.pdbx_description
1 polymer ?
#
loop_
_entity_poly.entity_id
_entity_poly.type
_entity_poly.pdbx_seq_one_letter_code
_entity_poly.pdbx_strand_id
1 'polypeptide(L)'
;MKLYSFEKSEQMLELAKQVFPGGVQASRFQLIYGSSPVYITKGKGSHCWDVDGNEFIDFILSFGPIILGYAYPKVNQAVKRQLEEGVLLTFNPPLQNQ
;
A
#
# COMPACT_ATOMS: atom_id res chain seq x y z
N MET A 1 9.19 22.11 13.09
CA MET A 1 8.79 20.68 13.08
C MET A 1 7.50 20.57 12.29
N LYS A 2 7.41 19.68 11.31
CA LYS A 2 6.15 19.45 10.59
C LYS A 2 5.21 18.68 11.53
N LEU A 3 4.03 19.22 11.78
CA LEU A 3 2.98 18.50 12.50
C LEU A 3 2.18 17.71 11.47
N TYR A 4 2.01 16.41 11.74
CA TYR A 4 1.15 15.55 10.94
C TYR A 4 -0.28 15.62 11.46
N SER A 5 -1.25 15.56 10.56
CA SER A 5 -2.67 15.36 10.89
C SER A 5 -3.10 13.99 10.36
N PHE A 6 -3.95 13.28 11.11
CA PHE A 6 -4.44 11.95 10.75
C PHE A 6 -5.98 11.89 10.72
N GLU A 7 -6.64 13.04 10.67
CA GLU A 7 -8.10 13.16 10.80
C GLU A 7 -8.85 12.30 9.76
N LYS A 8 -8.44 12.29 8.49
CA LYS A 8 -9.09 11.49 7.45
C LYS A 8 -8.80 10.01 7.66
N SER A 9 -7.57 9.65 8.03
CA SER A 9 -7.21 8.27 8.40
C SER A 9 -8.09 7.73 9.52
N GLU A 10 -8.30 8.52 10.57
CA GLU A 10 -9.12 8.16 11.73
C GLU A 10 -10.61 8.02 11.36
N GLN A 11 -11.16 8.96 10.59
CA GLN A 11 -12.54 8.85 10.08
C GLN A 11 -12.75 7.56 9.27
N MET A 12 -11.80 7.20 8.40
CA MET A 12 -11.87 5.96 7.63
C MET A 12 -11.77 4.72 8.51
N LEU A 13 -10.92 4.76 9.55
CA LEU A 13 -10.78 3.65 10.50
C LEU A 13 -12.09 3.40 11.27
N GLU A 14 -12.76 4.47 11.72
CA GLU A 14 -14.05 4.35 12.41
C GLU A 14 -15.13 3.73 11.53
N LEU A 15 -15.16 4.09 10.25
CA LEU A 15 -16.05 3.44 9.27
C LEU A 15 -15.68 1.96 9.09
N ALA A 16 -14.40 1.65 8.95
CA ALA A 16 -13.93 0.28 8.73
C ALA A 16 -14.21 -0.65 9.93
N LYS A 17 -14.19 -0.13 11.16
CA LYS A 17 -14.55 -0.90 12.37
C LYS A 17 -15.98 -1.45 12.35
N GLN A 18 -16.87 -0.86 11.55
CA GLN A 18 -18.25 -1.34 11.39
C GLN A 18 -18.35 -2.61 10.52
N VAL A 19 -17.33 -2.89 9.71
CA VAL A 19 -17.35 -3.98 8.72
C VAL A 19 -16.23 -5.01 8.93
N PHE A 20 -15.10 -4.61 9.53
CA PHE A 20 -13.99 -5.49 9.85
C PHE A 20 -13.68 -5.47 11.35
N PRO A 21 -13.42 -6.63 11.99
CA PRO A 21 -12.94 -6.67 13.36
C PRO A 21 -11.68 -5.80 13.53
N GLY A 22 -11.74 -4.79 14.39
CA GLY A 22 -10.64 -3.84 14.60
C GLY A 22 -10.41 -2.84 13.45
N GLY A 23 -11.25 -2.84 12.41
CA GLY A 23 -11.19 -1.90 11.28
C GLY A 23 -10.04 -2.12 10.30
N VAL A 24 -9.32 -3.24 10.39
CA VAL A 24 -8.13 -3.51 9.58
C VAL A 24 -8.12 -4.94 9.06
N GLN A 25 -7.44 -5.16 7.93
CA GLN A 25 -7.18 -6.50 7.39
C GLN A 25 -5.75 -6.94 7.68
N ALA A 26 -5.57 -8.19 8.12
CA ALA A 26 -4.27 -8.78 8.43
C ALA A 26 -3.44 -7.90 9.40
N SER A 27 -2.13 -7.78 9.19
CA SER A 27 -1.19 -7.01 10.02
C SER A 27 -1.18 -5.50 9.73
N ARG A 28 -2.24 -4.93 9.13
CA ARG A 28 -2.31 -3.52 8.70
C ARG A 28 -2.88 -2.59 9.78
N PHE A 29 -2.48 -2.79 11.03
CA PHE A 29 -2.89 -1.96 12.16
C PHE A 29 -2.00 -0.73 12.31
N GLN A 30 -2.50 0.27 13.04
CA GLN A 30 -1.73 1.45 13.43
C GLN A 30 -0.57 1.02 14.33
N LEU A 31 0.67 1.32 13.94
CA LEU A 31 1.84 0.95 14.75
C LEU A 31 1.84 1.68 16.09
N ILE A 32 1.53 2.97 16.07
CA ILE A 32 1.39 3.79 17.27
C ILE A 32 0.17 4.68 17.10
N TYR A 33 -0.81 4.51 17.99
CA TYR A 33 -2.05 5.31 18.00
C TYR A 33 -1.74 6.81 18.01
N GLY A 34 -2.44 7.56 17.16
CA GLY A 34 -2.31 9.01 17.03
C GLY A 34 -0.98 9.51 16.43
N SER A 35 -0.09 8.62 15.95
CA SER A 35 1.22 9.03 15.42
C SER A 35 1.69 8.30 14.17
N SER A 36 0.95 7.29 13.70
CA SER A 36 1.17 6.65 12.40
C SER A 36 -0.13 6.58 11.59
N PRO A 37 -0.09 6.69 10.25
CA PRO A 37 -1.28 6.52 9.44
C PRO A 37 -1.78 5.07 9.45
N VAL A 38 -3.08 4.88 9.22
CA VAL A 38 -3.65 3.55 8.93
C VAL A 38 -3.93 3.39 7.43
N TYR A 39 -4.18 4.50 6.74
CA TYR A 39 -4.51 4.53 5.31
C TYR A 39 -3.40 5.21 4.50
N ILE A 40 -2.78 4.46 3.60
CA ILE A 40 -1.78 4.93 2.62
C ILE A 40 -2.44 5.05 1.25
N THR A 41 -2.17 6.15 0.53
CA THR A 41 -2.75 6.43 -0.80
C THR A 41 -1.75 6.27 -1.93
N LYS A 42 -0.46 6.46 -1.65
CA LYS A 42 0.58 6.50 -2.69
C LYS A 42 1.92 6.02 -2.14
N GLY A 43 2.74 5.44 -3.02
CA GLY A 43 4.16 5.21 -2.78
C GLY A 43 5.00 5.47 -4.03
N LYS A 44 6.24 5.92 -3.84
CA LYS A 44 7.25 6.09 -4.90
C LYS A 44 8.66 6.02 -4.32
N GLY A 45 9.51 5.13 -4.83
CA GLY A 45 10.83 4.89 -4.27
C GLY A 45 10.71 4.43 -2.81
N SER A 46 11.47 5.05 -1.91
CA SER A 46 11.38 4.79 -0.47
C SER A 46 10.30 5.58 0.27
N HIS A 47 9.48 6.36 -0.44
CA HIS A 47 8.50 7.27 0.15
C HIS A 47 7.08 6.75 -0.01
N CYS A 48 6.25 6.99 1.00
CA CYS A 48 4.80 6.78 0.95
C CYS A 48 4.03 7.99 1.47
N TRP A 49 2.78 8.12 1.05
CA TRP A 49 1.88 9.19 1.47
C TRP A 49 0.59 8.61 2.02
N ASP A 50 0.14 9.15 3.15
CA ASP A 50 -1.17 8.80 3.71
C ASP A 50 -2.32 9.54 3.02
N VAL A 51 -3.53 9.31 3.49
CA VAL A 51 -4.75 9.98 2.98
C VAL A 51 -4.86 11.45 3.42
N ASP A 52 -4.11 11.85 4.44
CA ASP A 52 -4.03 13.22 4.94
C ASP A 52 -2.97 14.05 4.20
N GLY A 53 -2.14 13.42 3.37
CA GLY A 53 -1.09 14.06 2.57
C GLY A 53 0.25 14.16 3.30
N ASN A 54 0.41 13.48 4.43
CA ASN A 54 1.70 13.33 5.09
C ASN A 54 2.59 12.41 4.26
N GLU A 55 3.90 12.69 4.28
CA GLU A 55 4.90 11.93 3.55
C GLU A 55 5.85 11.28 4.55
N PHE A 56 6.13 9.99 4.34
CA PHE A 56 6.99 9.20 5.22
C PHE A 56 8.06 8.49 4.39
N ILE A 57 9.23 8.29 4.99
CA ILE A 57 10.17 7.27 4.54
C ILE A 57 9.66 5.94 5.08
N ASP A 58 9.36 4.99 4.20
CA ASP A 58 8.83 3.69 4.59
C ASP A 58 9.96 2.71 4.91
N PHE A 59 10.14 2.43 6.20
CA PHE A 59 11.03 1.38 6.69
C PHE A 59 10.34 0.02 6.85
N ILE A 60 9.00 -0.03 6.74
CA ILE A 60 8.22 -1.26 6.89
C ILE A 60 8.25 -2.06 5.59
N LEU A 61 8.20 -1.37 4.44
CA LEU A 61 8.30 -1.97 3.09
C LEU A 61 7.26 -3.08 2.86
N SER A 62 6.04 -2.87 3.36
CA SER A 62 4.97 -3.89 3.44
C SER A 62 5.42 -5.21 4.07
N PHE A 63 6.30 -5.15 5.07
CA PHE A 63 6.93 -6.29 5.73
C PHE A 63 7.86 -7.08 4.80
N GLY A 64 8.50 -6.42 3.83
CA GLY A 64 9.55 -7.00 2.97
C GLY A 64 9.34 -6.94 1.44
N PRO A 65 8.14 -7.14 0.88
CA PRO A 65 7.94 -7.24 -0.58
C PRO A 65 8.37 -6.01 -1.39
N ILE A 66 8.46 -4.84 -0.77
CA ILE A 66 8.76 -3.56 -1.44
C ILE A 66 10.29 -3.32 -1.48
N ILE A 67 11.06 -4.36 -1.76
CA ILE A 67 12.53 -4.31 -1.72
C ILE A 67 13.15 -3.38 -2.76
N LEU A 68 12.50 -3.21 -3.92
CA LEU A 68 12.93 -2.29 -4.99
C LEU A 68 12.37 -0.87 -4.83
N GLY A 69 11.66 -0.61 -3.73
CA GLY A 69 10.87 0.60 -3.55
C GLY A 69 9.54 0.58 -4.30
N TYR A 70 8.64 1.46 -3.89
CA TYR A 70 7.33 1.62 -4.47
C TYR A 70 7.40 2.10 -5.93
N ALA A 71 6.51 1.56 -6.76
CA ALA A 71 6.34 1.96 -8.16
C ALA A 71 7.64 1.90 -8.99
N TYR A 72 8.49 0.89 -8.74
CA TYR A 72 9.75 0.70 -9.46
C TYR A 72 9.51 0.59 -10.98
N PRO A 73 10.16 1.42 -11.82
CA PRO A 73 9.78 1.58 -13.23
C PRO A 73 9.76 0.28 -14.05
N LYS A 74 10.75 -0.60 -13.87
CA LYS A 74 10.82 -1.86 -14.63
C LYS A 74 9.68 -2.82 -14.27
N VAL A 75 9.34 -2.93 -12.98
CA VAL A 75 8.22 -3.77 -12.51
C VAL A 75 6.91 -3.21 -13.03
N ASN A 76 6.68 -1.89 -12.90
CA ASN A 76 5.47 -1.25 -13.41
C ASN A 76 5.32 -1.43 -14.92
N GLN A 77 6.40 -1.30 -15.69
CA GLN A 77 6.35 -1.53 -17.15
C GLN A 77 6.03 -2.98 -17.49
N ALA A 78 6.61 -3.95 -16.78
CA ALA A 78 6.30 -5.37 -16.99
C ALA A 78 4.82 -5.69 -16.69
N VAL A 79 4.31 -5.20 -15.56
CA VAL A 79 2.88 -5.35 -15.20
C VAL A 79 1.99 -4.70 -16.25
N LYS A 80 2.28 -3.47 -16.68
CA LYS A 80 1.50 -2.77 -17.71
C LYS A 80 1.45 -3.52 -19.03
N ARG A 81 2.55 -4.13 -19.47
CA ARG A 81 2.56 -4.97 -20.67
C ARG A 81 1.69 -6.21 -20.51
N GLN A 82 1.77 -6.87 -19.36
CA GLN A 82 0.95 -8.06 -19.09
C GLN A 82 -0.55 -7.75 -19.03
N LEU A 83 -0.93 -6.54 -18.61
CA LEU A 83 -2.34 -6.13 -18.61
C LEU A 83 -2.98 -6.18 -20.01
N GLU A 84 -2.21 -5.86 -21.07
CA GLU A 84 -2.70 -5.90 -22.46
C GLU A 84 -2.93 -7.33 -22.98
N GLU A 85 -2.21 -8.31 -22.41
CA GLU A 85 -2.32 -9.74 -22.78
C GLU A 85 -3.36 -10.49 -21.93
N GLY A 86 -3.90 -9.84 -20.90
CA GLY A 86 -4.77 -10.45 -19.90
C GLY A 86 -4.00 -11.03 -18.69
N VAL A 87 -4.59 -10.90 -17.51
CA VAL A 87 -4.00 -11.37 -16.23
C VAL A 87 -4.66 -12.62 -15.67
N LEU A 88 -5.86 -12.95 -16.13
CA LEU A 88 -6.61 -14.13 -15.72
C LEU A 88 -6.94 -14.95 -16.97
N LEU A 89 -6.30 -16.11 -17.09
CA LEU A 89 -6.41 -16.99 -18.24
C LEU A 89 -6.94 -18.35 -17.78
N THR A 90 -7.74 -19.01 -18.63
CA THR A 90 -8.35 -20.32 -18.33
C THR A 90 -7.31 -21.42 -18.14
N PHE A 91 -6.18 -21.33 -18.85
CA PHE A 91 -5.09 -22.31 -18.84
C PHE A 91 -3.76 -21.63 -18.52
N ASN A 92 -2.75 -22.44 -18.22
CA ASN A 92 -1.44 -22.01 -17.77
C ASN A 92 -0.70 -21.13 -18.81
N PRO A 93 -0.32 -19.88 -18.48
CA PRO A 93 0.51 -19.07 -19.36
C PRO A 93 1.96 -19.56 -19.35
N PRO A 94 2.65 -19.61 -20.51
CA PRO A 94 4.08 -19.95 -20.57
C PRO A 94 4.98 -19.06 -19.69
N LEU A 95 4.55 -17.82 -19.42
CA LEU A 95 5.28 -16.85 -18.58
C LEU A 95 5.55 -17.38 -17.17
N GLN A 96 4.70 -18.26 -16.62
CA GLN A 96 4.90 -18.79 -15.27
C GLN A 96 6.15 -19.70 -15.15
N ASN A 97 6.69 -20.16 -16.29
CA ASN A 97 7.86 -21.04 -16.36
C ASN A 97 9.17 -20.28 -16.60
N GLN A 98 9.13 -18.94 -16.69
CA GLN A 98 10.29 -18.06 -16.87
C GLN A 98 10.81 -17.57 -15.52
#